data_AF-A0A2A3MWD2-F1
#
_entry.id   AF-A0A2A3MWD2-F1
#
_cell.length_a   1.000
_cell.length_b   1.000
_cell.length_c   1.000
_cell.angle_alpha   90.00
_cell.angle_beta   90.00
_cell.angle_gamma   90.00
#
_symmetry.space_group_name_H-M   'P 1'
#
loop_
_entity.id
_entity.type
_entity.pdbx_description
1 polymer ?
#
loop_
_entity_poly.entity_id
_entity_poly.type
_entity_poly.pdbx_seq_one_letter_code
_entity_poly.pdbx_strand_id
1 'polypeptide(L)'
;MTPESGKAIGQLPIVPEELLKAHFVHEKFDTRFRACARLLQAMWRERQGLPVGTFQGRDGRKRKVGSLLSTTAAAVGRNFLGPAVAHLARREVIYQETGALIDRQRLYSNLLSSMPLAFNFFAPLRFDLALAAKVMRAIAPTIDIAAVRHVWFEHSPGRRQADLTGDRTAFDVAIVYERSDGATGLIGIEVKYSENLAEPAPPELKSRYDDLAQASDLFKEPMHAALRINPMQQLFREHLLAQAARMRGDWAETHFMLLAPRHNHHVQQGAQLYGKFLKTPGSDQASFLNVDLEQFVEALGWAGARDEAYALFDRYLNWGIVIDAVEACLRSKMDDWHIAPPTAPLSLIGKAA
;
A
#
# COMPACT_ATOMS: atom_id res chain seq x y z
N MET A 1 19.07 11.05 11.12
CA MET A 1 19.83 12.02 10.30
C MET A 1 18.82 12.89 9.59
N THR A 2 18.96 14.21 9.68
CA THR A 2 18.14 15.17 8.94
C THR A 2 18.34 14.93 7.43
N PRO A 3 17.28 14.93 6.61
CA PRO A 3 17.46 14.81 5.16
C PRO A 3 18.31 15.98 4.65
N GLU A 4 19.41 15.70 3.96
CA GLU A 4 20.12 16.72 3.20
C GLU A 4 19.43 16.93 1.85
N SER A 5 19.33 18.18 1.41
CA SER A 5 18.77 18.52 0.10
C SER A 5 19.46 17.72 -1.01
N GLY A 6 18.69 17.06 -1.87
CA GLY A 6 19.19 16.25 -2.99
C GLY A 6 19.68 14.84 -2.62
N LYS A 7 19.65 14.42 -1.35
CA LYS A 7 19.93 13.02 -0.96
C LYS A 7 18.64 12.21 -0.79
N ALA A 8 18.74 10.91 -1.05
CA ALA A 8 17.65 9.97 -0.77
C ALA A 8 17.27 10.01 0.71
N ILE A 9 15.97 10.10 0.99
CA ILE A 9 15.45 10.19 2.36
C ILE A 9 15.69 8.83 3.03
N GLY A 10 16.57 8.76 4.02
CA GLY A 10 16.81 7.52 4.76
C GLY A 10 15.66 7.14 5.69
N GLN A 11 14.96 8.14 6.24
CA GLN A 11 13.83 7.92 7.14
C GLN A 11 12.88 9.11 7.08
N LEU A 12 11.57 8.83 7.04
CA LEU A 12 10.55 9.88 7.14
C LEU A 12 10.62 10.62 8.49
N PRO A 13 10.19 11.90 8.54
CA PRO A 13 10.22 12.69 9.77
C PRO A 13 9.19 12.22 10.79
N ILE A 14 9.40 12.59 12.06
CA ILE A 14 8.31 12.61 13.04
C ILE A 14 7.57 13.93 12.82
N VAL A 15 6.29 13.84 12.45
CA VAL A 15 5.49 15.03 12.14
C VAL A 15 5.04 15.72 13.44
N PRO A 16 5.22 17.03 13.60
CA PRO A 16 4.73 17.76 14.78
C PRO A 16 3.22 17.62 14.96
N GLU A 17 2.77 17.46 16.21
CA GLU A 17 1.36 17.25 16.53
C GLU A 17 0.48 18.42 16.10
N GLU A 18 0.95 19.67 16.21
CA GLU A 18 0.16 20.82 15.76
C GLU A 18 -0.07 20.82 14.25
N LEU A 19 0.93 20.40 13.45
CA LEU A 19 0.79 20.24 12.00
C LEU A 19 -0.23 19.15 11.69
N LEU A 20 -0.17 18.00 12.37
CA LEU A 20 -1.16 16.94 12.20
C LEU A 20 -2.58 17.40 12.59
N LYS A 21 -2.72 18.20 13.66
CA LYS A 21 -4.01 18.77 14.08
C LYS A 21 -4.55 19.78 13.08
N ALA A 22 -3.69 20.64 12.53
CA ALA A 22 -4.06 21.65 11.54
C ALA A 22 -4.71 21.04 10.29
N HIS A 23 -4.27 19.85 9.89
CA HIS A 23 -4.82 19.10 8.75
C HIS A 23 -5.88 18.04 9.14
N PHE A 24 -6.35 18.00 10.40
CA PHE A 24 -7.31 17.01 10.91
C PHE A 24 -6.85 15.54 10.79
N VAL A 25 -5.54 15.29 10.93
CA VAL A 25 -4.92 13.97 10.73
C VAL A 25 -4.16 13.45 11.96
N HIS A 26 -4.27 14.11 13.10
CA HIS A 26 -3.64 13.63 14.33
C HIS A 26 -4.31 12.36 14.86
N GLU A 27 -3.56 11.25 14.86
CA GLU A 27 -3.94 9.97 15.47
C GLU A 27 -2.80 9.50 16.38
N LYS A 28 -3.10 9.32 17.67
CA LYS A 28 -2.09 9.05 18.73
C LYS A 28 -1.21 7.82 18.47
N PHE A 29 -1.76 6.80 17.81
CA PHE A 29 -1.11 5.50 17.62
C PHE A 29 -0.70 5.26 16.16
N ASP A 30 -0.66 6.30 15.33
CA ASP A 30 -0.11 6.16 13.98
C ASP A 30 1.40 5.84 14.08
N THR A 31 1.84 4.89 13.25
CA THR A 31 3.27 4.71 13.01
C THR A 31 3.83 5.95 12.32
N ARG A 32 5.15 6.14 12.36
CA ARG A 32 5.79 7.27 11.67
C ARG A 32 5.40 7.36 10.19
N PHE A 33 5.41 6.22 9.49
CA PHE A 33 4.99 6.14 8.10
C PHE A 33 3.52 6.55 7.94
N ARG A 34 2.63 5.98 8.76
CA ARG A 34 1.19 6.24 8.68
C ARG A 34 0.84 7.71 8.93
N ALA A 35 1.50 8.36 9.89
CA ALA A 35 1.32 9.79 10.13
C ALA A 35 1.74 10.64 8.91
N CYS A 36 2.89 10.33 8.29
CA CYS A 36 3.36 11.02 7.09
C CYS A 36 2.42 10.79 5.90
N ALA A 37 2.04 9.53 5.64
CA ALA A 37 1.13 9.16 4.56
C ALA A 37 -0.24 9.84 4.74
N ARG A 38 -0.76 9.87 5.97
CA ARG A 38 -2.04 10.52 6.28
C ARG A 38 -1.99 12.03 6.06
N LEU A 39 -0.90 12.68 6.48
CA LEU A 39 -0.68 14.10 6.20
C LEU A 39 -0.58 14.36 4.69
N LEU A 40 0.19 13.56 3.96
CA LEU A 40 0.30 13.66 2.50
C LEU A 40 -1.07 13.57 1.82
N GLN A 41 -1.91 12.61 2.21
CA GLN A 41 -3.28 12.48 1.68
C GLN A 41 -4.16 13.69 1.99
N ALA A 42 -4.04 14.28 3.19
CA ALA A 42 -4.81 15.46 3.56
C ALA A 42 -4.37 16.71 2.78
N MET A 43 -3.06 16.91 2.61
CA MET A 43 -2.53 18.02 1.82
C MET A 43 -2.86 17.86 0.33
N TRP A 44 -2.82 16.62 -0.21
CA TRP A 44 -3.29 16.35 -1.57
C TRP A 44 -4.76 16.72 -1.72
N ARG A 45 -5.63 16.28 -0.80
CA ARG A 45 -7.06 16.65 -0.78
C ARG A 45 -7.25 18.17 -0.81
N GLU A 46 -6.49 18.89 0.00
CA GLU A 46 -6.57 20.36 0.09
C GLU A 46 -6.13 21.05 -1.21
N ARG A 47 -5.01 20.63 -1.81
CA ARG A 47 -4.56 21.14 -3.12
C ARG A 47 -5.58 20.88 -4.23
N GLN A 48 -6.34 19.79 -4.14
CA GLN A 48 -7.41 19.46 -5.09
C GLN A 48 -8.73 20.18 -4.81
N GLY A 49 -8.79 21.05 -3.79
CA GLY A 49 -10.01 21.76 -3.39
C GLY A 49 -11.11 20.82 -2.86
N LEU A 50 -10.74 19.65 -2.34
CA LEU A 50 -11.70 18.62 -1.96
C LEU A 50 -12.18 18.80 -0.52
N PRO A 51 -13.51 18.83 -0.27
CA PRO A 51 -14.07 18.97 1.06
C PRO A 51 -13.75 17.77 1.96
N VAL A 52 -13.35 18.07 3.20
CA VAL A 52 -12.98 17.09 4.24
C VAL A 52 -14.19 16.24 4.67
N GLY A 53 -13.93 14.96 4.91
CA GLY A 53 -14.90 14.01 5.44
C GLY A 53 -15.04 14.04 6.95
N THR A 54 -16.01 13.29 7.46
CA THR A 54 -16.20 13.09 8.90
C THR A 54 -16.22 11.60 9.23
N PHE A 55 -15.65 11.27 10.38
CA PHE A 55 -15.74 9.95 10.99
C PHE A 55 -16.65 10.04 12.21
N GLN A 56 -17.50 9.03 12.38
CA GLN A 56 -18.34 8.89 13.57
C GLN A 56 -17.74 7.81 14.47
N GLY A 57 -17.35 8.21 15.69
CA GLY A 57 -16.87 7.28 16.71
C GLY A 57 -17.98 6.37 17.24
N ARG A 58 -17.59 5.34 18.01
CA ARG A 58 -18.54 4.44 18.68
C ARG A 58 -19.43 5.16 19.71
N ASP A 59 -18.95 6.28 20.22
CA ASP A 59 -19.68 7.19 21.12
C ASP A 59 -20.68 8.10 20.37
N GLY A 60 -20.82 7.92 19.05
CA GLY A 60 -21.70 8.70 18.19
C GLY A 60 -21.15 10.09 17.82
N ARG A 61 -20.01 10.52 18.38
CA ARG A 61 -19.43 11.83 18.10
C ARG A 61 -18.81 11.87 16.71
N LYS A 62 -19.09 12.94 15.97
CA LYS A 62 -18.51 13.18 14.65
C LYS A 62 -17.29 14.08 14.79
N ARG A 63 -16.21 13.73 14.10
CA ARG A 63 -15.04 14.58 13.93
C ARG A 63 -14.60 14.63 12.47
N LYS A 64 -13.99 15.73 12.08
CA LYS A 64 -13.32 15.84 10.78
C LYS A 64 -12.10 14.92 10.76
N VAL A 65 -11.86 14.29 9.62
CA VAL A 65 -10.67 13.47 9.37
C VAL A 65 -10.11 13.89 8.02
N GLY A 66 -8.91 14.46 8.02
CA GLY A 66 -8.27 15.06 6.84
C GLY A 66 -8.01 14.07 5.70
N SER A 67 -7.84 12.79 6.04
CA SER A 67 -7.68 11.69 5.09
C SER A 67 -9.01 11.06 4.63
N LEU A 68 -10.15 11.67 4.97
CA LEU A 68 -11.45 11.30 4.42
C LEU A 68 -11.98 12.40 3.50
N LEU A 69 -12.70 11.98 2.46
CA LEU A 69 -13.52 12.86 1.63
C LEU A 69 -14.91 13.03 2.22
N SER A 70 -15.52 14.20 1.98
CA SER A 70 -16.96 14.37 2.21
C SER A 70 -17.77 13.36 1.40
N THR A 71 -19.01 13.10 1.84
CA THR A 71 -19.93 12.17 1.15
C THR A 71 -20.21 12.59 -0.29
N THR A 72 -20.33 13.90 -0.57
CA THR A 72 -20.59 14.41 -1.93
C THR A 72 -19.41 14.19 -2.85
N ALA A 73 -18.18 14.50 -2.41
CA ALA A 73 -16.96 14.26 -3.18
C ALA A 73 -16.70 12.75 -3.38
N ALA A 74 -16.96 11.93 -2.36
CA ALA A 74 -16.86 10.48 -2.46
C ALA A 74 -17.86 9.90 -3.47
N ALA A 75 -19.12 10.34 -3.45
CA ALA A 75 -20.17 9.86 -4.35
C ALA A 75 -19.83 10.08 -5.84
N VAL A 76 -19.23 11.23 -6.17
CA VAL A 76 -18.79 11.52 -7.54
C VAL A 76 -17.42 10.90 -7.90
N GLY A 77 -16.79 10.17 -6.99
CA GLY A 77 -15.59 9.37 -7.28
C GLY A 77 -14.28 10.15 -7.20
N ARG A 78 -14.23 11.23 -6.42
CA ARG A 78 -13.02 12.07 -6.30
C ARG A 78 -11.88 11.44 -5.51
N ASN A 79 -12.05 10.20 -5.01
CA ASN A 79 -10.95 9.42 -4.44
C ASN A 79 -10.05 8.80 -5.52
N PHE A 80 -10.41 8.88 -6.79
CA PHE A 80 -9.62 8.32 -7.87
C PHE A 80 -8.89 9.41 -8.67
N LEU A 81 -7.79 9.05 -9.32
CA LEU A 81 -6.96 9.99 -10.08
C LEU A 81 -7.67 10.61 -11.28
N GLY A 82 -8.73 9.97 -11.78
CA GLY A 82 -9.54 10.54 -12.85
C GLY A 82 -10.89 9.84 -13.03
N PRO A 83 -11.78 10.41 -13.87
CA PRO A 83 -13.12 9.87 -14.11
C PRO A 83 -13.12 8.43 -14.63
N ALA A 84 -12.15 8.07 -15.48
CA ALA A 84 -12.02 6.71 -16.01
C ALA A 84 -11.76 5.67 -14.90
N VAL A 85 -10.85 5.99 -13.97
CA VAL A 85 -10.56 5.13 -12.81
C VAL A 85 -11.77 5.04 -11.88
N ALA A 86 -12.46 6.17 -11.65
CA ALA A 86 -13.68 6.18 -10.86
C ALA A 86 -14.81 5.35 -11.49
N HIS A 87 -14.94 5.38 -12.82
CA HIS A 87 -15.89 4.56 -13.55
C HIS A 87 -15.53 3.07 -13.43
N LEU A 88 -14.25 2.71 -13.63
CA LEU A 88 -13.77 1.34 -13.45
C LEU A 88 -14.09 0.83 -12.04
N ALA A 89 -13.74 1.58 -11.00
CA ALA A 89 -14.02 1.17 -9.62
C ALA A 89 -15.51 0.97 -9.32
N ARG A 90 -16.39 1.80 -9.90
CA ARG A 90 -17.85 1.58 -9.81
C ARG A 90 -18.27 0.30 -10.53
N ARG A 91 -17.70 0.04 -11.70
CA ARG A 91 -17.98 -1.17 -12.46
C ARG A 91 -17.54 -2.42 -11.67
N GLU A 92 -16.33 -2.42 -11.12
CA GLU A 92 -15.84 -3.55 -10.30
C GLU A 92 -16.71 -3.78 -9.06
N VAL A 93 -17.24 -2.73 -8.41
CA VAL A 93 -18.21 -2.91 -7.30
C VAL A 93 -19.52 -3.55 -7.76
N ILE A 94 -20.04 -3.16 -8.93
CA ILE A 94 -21.33 -3.66 -9.45
C ILE A 94 -21.21 -5.12 -9.89
N TYR A 95 -20.10 -5.46 -10.55
CA TYR A 95 -19.86 -6.77 -11.13
C TYR A 95 -18.88 -7.62 -10.30
N GLN A 96 -18.66 -7.25 -9.04
CA GLN A 96 -17.76 -7.97 -8.16
C GLN A 96 -18.16 -9.44 -8.07
N GLU A 97 -17.14 -10.29 -7.95
CA GLU A 97 -17.36 -11.71 -7.76
C GLU A 97 -18.21 -12.01 -6.53
N THR A 98 -18.97 -13.09 -6.57
CA THR A 98 -19.76 -13.54 -5.42
C THR A 98 -18.88 -13.69 -4.18
N GLY A 99 -19.20 -12.93 -3.14
CA GLY A 99 -18.50 -12.94 -1.86
C GLY A 99 -17.21 -12.13 -1.79
N ALA A 100 -16.87 -11.36 -2.83
CA ALA A 100 -15.83 -10.33 -2.80
C ALA A 100 -16.10 -9.28 -1.70
N LEU A 101 -15.05 -8.68 -1.15
CA LEU A 101 -15.13 -7.79 0.01
C LEU A 101 -14.69 -6.36 -0.32
N ILE A 102 -15.37 -5.77 -1.30
CA ILE A 102 -15.16 -4.36 -1.63
C ILE A 102 -15.97 -3.46 -0.67
N ASP A 103 -15.31 -2.94 0.36
CA ASP A 103 -15.89 -1.94 1.25
C ASP A 103 -16.04 -0.60 0.51
N ARG A 104 -17.28 -0.28 0.11
CA ARG A 104 -17.62 0.93 -0.65
C ARG A 104 -17.26 2.20 0.09
N GLN A 105 -17.44 2.27 1.41
CA GLN A 105 -17.12 3.48 2.16
C GLN A 105 -15.60 3.70 2.17
N ARG A 106 -14.83 2.64 2.45
CA ARG A 106 -13.36 2.66 2.39
C ARG A 106 -12.87 3.03 0.99
N LEU A 107 -13.42 2.39 -0.05
CA LEU A 107 -13.07 2.61 -1.45
C LEU A 107 -13.32 4.06 -1.90
N TYR A 108 -14.49 4.63 -1.63
CA TYR A 108 -14.87 5.93 -2.19
C TYR A 108 -14.48 7.13 -1.33
N SER A 109 -14.25 6.95 -0.02
CA SER A 109 -14.05 8.09 0.89
C SER A 109 -12.71 8.11 1.62
N ASN A 110 -12.02 6.98 1.77
CA ASN A 110 -10.78 6.93 2.54
C ASN A 110 -9.56 7.07 1.64
N LEU A 111 -8.92 8.24 1.68
CA LEU A 111 -7.74 8.57 0.86
C LEU A 111 -6.50 7.76 1.28
N LEU A 112 -6.45 7.33 2.55
CA LEU A 112 -5.31 6.61 3.15
C LEU A 112 -5.38 5.09 2.94
N SER A 113 -6.47 4.59 2.35
CA SER A 113 -6.70 3.17 2.22
C SER A 113 -5.90 2.55 1.06
N SER A 114 -5.37 1.33 1.25
CA SER A 114 -4.78 0.56 0.13
C SER A 114 -5.79 0.21 -0.96
N MET A 115 -7.05 -0.04 -0.61
CA MET A 115 -8.11 -0.40 -1.57
C MET A 115 -8.25 0.59 -2.76
N PRO A 116 -8.51 1.91 -2.58
CA PRO A 116 -8.49 2.86 -3.70
C PRO A 116 -7.08 3.06 -4.30
N LEU A 117 -6.01 2.84 -3.53
CA LEU A 117 -4.65 2.86 -4.07
C LEU A 117 -4.48 1.77 -5.14
N ALA A 118 -4.92 0.53 -4.87
CA ALA A 118 -4.86 -0.57 -5.83
C ALA A 118 -5.57 -0.20 -7.15
N PHE A 119 -6.77 0.37 -7.08
CA PHE A 119 -7.47 0.89 -8.26
C PHE A 119 -6.67 1.98 -8.99
N ASN A 120 -6.11 2.96 -8.29
CA ASN A 120 -5.35 4.03 -8.94
C ASN A 120 -4.06 3.52 -9.61
N PHE A 121 -3.36 2.57 -8.99
CA PHE A 121 -2.11 1.99 -9.52
C PHE A 121 -2.36 1.07 -10.72
N PHE A 122 -3.40 0.23 -10.66
CA PHE A 122 -3.60 -0.83 -11.66
C PHE A 122 -4.66 -0.51 -12.72
N ALA A 123 -5.44 0.57 -12.58
CA ALA A 123 -6.36 0.99 -13.63
C ALA A 123 -5.66 1.30 -14.99
N PRO A 124 -4.51 2.00 -15.04
CA PRO A 124 -3.80 2.20 -16.31
C PRO A 124 -3.45 0.87 -17.00
N LEU A 125 -3.03 -0.13 -16.22
CA LEU A 125 -2.70 -1.47 -16.70
C LEU A 125 -3.96 -2.22 -17.17
N ARG A 126 -5.10 -1.99 -16.51
CA ARG A 126 -6.40 -2.56 -16.93
C ARG A 126 -6.88 -1.98 -18.26
N PHE A 127 -6.55 -0.72 -18.54
CA PHE A 127 -6.94 -0.02 -19.77
C PHE A 127 -6.00 -0.35 -20.94
N ASP A 128 -4.73 -0.59 -20.66
CA ASP A 128 -3.71 -0.96 -21.66
C ASP A 128 -2.89 -2.17 -21.18
N LEU A 129 -3.19 -3.34 -21.76
CA LEU A 129 -2.52 -4.59 -21.41
C LEU A 129 -1.09 -4.69 -21.98
N ALA A 130 -0.76 -3.93 -23.03
CA ALA A 130 0.60 -3.86 -23.54
C ALA A 130 1.48 -3.02 -22.60
N LEU A 131 0.95 -1.92 -22.06
CA LEU A 131 1.54 -1.20 -20.94
C LEU A 131 1.71 -2.11 -19.73
N ALA A 132 0.68 -2.89 -19.38
CA ALA A 132 0.75 -3.84 -18.27
C ALA A 132 1.90 -4.85 -18.43
N ALA A 133 2.06 -5.44 -19.61
CA ALA A 133 3.17 -6.36 -19.87
C ALA A 133 4.55 -5.70 -19.68
N LYS A 134 4.72 -4.45 -20.13
CA LYS A 134 5.98 -3.70 -19.93
C LYS A 134 6.24 -3.42 -18.45
N VAL A 135 5.24 -2.94 -17.71
CA VAL A 135 5.36 -2.62 -16.28
C VAL A 135 5.66 -3.89 -15.47
N MET A 136 4.89 -4.96 -15.70
CA MET A 136 5.06 -6.21 -14.95
C MET A 136 6.43 -6.86 -15.21
N ARG A 137 6.95 -6.84 -16.45
CA ARG A 137 8.32 -7.29 -16.73
C ARG A 137 9.39 -6.47 -16.01
N ALA A 138 9.17 -5.16 -15.87
CA ALA A 138 10.14 -4.30 -15.18
C ALA A 138 10.19 -4.57 -13.68
N ILE A 139 9.05 -4.81 -13.03
CA ILE A 139 8.98 -5.04 -11.58
C ILE A 139 9.09 -6.51 -11.16
N ALA A 140 8.93 -7.45 -12.10
CA ALA A 140 9.12 -8.88 -11.89
C ALA A 140 9.99 -9.50 -13.01
N PRO A 141 11.26 -9.09 -13.13
CA PRO A 141 12.12 -9.41 -14.28
C PRO A 141 12.48 -10.89 -14.42
N THR A 142 12.24 -11.70 -13.39
CA THR A 142 12.52 -13.15 -13.41
C THR A 142 11.34 -13.97 -13.95
N ILE A 143 10.19 -13.34 -14.22
CA ILE A 143 8.98 -14.01 -14.71
C ILE A 143 8.90 -13.83 -16.23
N ASP A 144 8.67 -14.92 -16.95
CA ASP A 144 8.51 -14.89 -18.40
C ASP A 144 7.12 -14.36 -18.79
N ILE A 145 6.99 -13.04 -18.88
CA ILE A 145 5.74 -12.36 -19.26
C ILE A 145 5.83 -11.92 -20.72
N ALA A 146 5.29 -12.72 -21.64
CA ALA A 146 5.18 -12.35 -23.05
C ALA A 146 4.06 -11.30 -23.24
N ALA A 147 2.87 -11.59 -22.72
CA ALA A 147 1.70 -10.69 -22.80
C ALA A 147 0.85 -10.78 -21.53
N VAL A 148 0.30 -9.64 -21.08
CA VAL A 148 -0.74 -9.64 -20.05
C VAL A 148 -2.10 -9.82 -20.73
N ARG A 149 -2.92 -10.72 -20.19
CA ARG A 149 -4.26 -11.04 -20.69
C ARG A 149 -5.34 -10.39 -19.86
N HIS A 150 -5.17 -10.35 -18.54
CA HIS A 150 -6.14 -9.73 -17.64
C HIS A 150 -5.49 -9.02 -16.46
N VAL A 151 -6.18 -7.98 -15.99
CA VAL A 151 -5.97 -7.31 -14.71
C VAL A 151 -7.30 -7.36 -13.98
N TRP A 152 -7.38 -8.09 -12.88
CA TRP A 152 -8.60 -8.22 -12.07
C TRP A 152 -8.40 -7.59 -10.70
N PHE A 153 -9.47 -7.10 -10.10
CA PHE A 153 -9.47 -6.46 -8.78
C PHE A 153 -10.27 -7.32 -7.81
N GLU A 154 -9.81 -7.42 -6.55
CA GLU A 154 -10.47 -8.21 -5.50
C GLU A 154 -10.76 -9.66 -5.97
N HIS A 155 -9.74 -10.33 -6.50
CA HIS A 155 -9.90 -11.60 -7.21
C HIS A 155 -9.55 -12.80 -6.35
N SER A 156 -10.35 -13.86 -6.43
CA SER A 156 -10.02 -15.18 -5.87
C SER A 156 -10.22 -16.27 -6.94
N PRO A 157 -9.21 -17.12 -7.23
CA PRO A 157 -9.33 -18.20 -8.22
C PRO A 157 -10.47 -19.22 -7.98
N GLY A 158 -11.03 -19.23 -6.77
CA GLY A 158 -12.16 -20.09 -6.41
C GLY A 158 -12.61 -19.84 -4.99
N ARG A 159 -13.18 -18.65 -4.75
CA ARG A 159 -13.61 -18.23 -3.41
C ARG A 159 -14.48 -19.31 -2.75
N ARG A 160 -14.13 -19.67 -1.50
CA ARG A 160 -14.75 -20.72 -0.67
C ARG A 160 -14.64 -22.16 -1.19
N GLN A 161 -13.95 -22.42 -2.30
CA GLN A 161 -13.79 -23.79 -2.80
C GLN A 161 -12.80 -24.58 -1.93
N ALA A 162 -13.16 -25.83 -1.62
CA ALA A 162 -12.45 -26.66 -0.66
C ALA A 162 -11.11 -27.20 -1.18
N ASP A 163 -10.96 -27.30 -2.50
CA ASP A 163 -9.71 -27.64 -3.18
C ASP A 163 -8.69 -26.47 -3.16
N LEU A 164 -9.13 -25.23 -2.88
CA LEU A 164 -8.29 -24.07 -2.58
C LEU A 164 -8.21 -23.82 -1.06
N THR A 165 -8.21 -22.57 -0.60
CA THR A 165 -8.15 -22.21 0.83
C THR A 165 -9.47 -22.45 1.60
N GLY A 166 -10.57 -22.73 0.90
CA GLY A 166 -11.88 -22.95 1.51
C GLY A 166 -12.47 -21.73 2.23
N ASP A 167 -11.93 -20.53 2.02
CA ASP A 167 -12.37 -19.31 2.68
C ASP A 167 -12.52 -18.12 1.71
N ARG A 168 -12.56 -16.89 2.23
CA ARG A 168 -12.74 -15.67 1.41
C ARG A 168 -11.41 -15.00 1.03
N THR A 169 -10.27 -15.67 1.19
CA THR A 169 -8.97 -15.11 0.78
C THR A 169 -9.00 -14.75 -0.70
N ALA A 170 -8.46 -13.58 -1.02
CA ALA A 170 -8.44 -12.99 -2.34
C ALA A 170 -7.18 -12.12 -2.45
N PHE A 171 -6.80 -11.78 -3.67
CA PHE A 171 -5.78 -10.79 -3.97
C PHE A 171 -6.44 -9.44 -4.21
N ASP A 172 -5.83 -8.35 -3.74
CA ASP A 172 -6.25 -6.99 -4.10
C ASP A 172 -6.26 -6.80 -5.62
N VAL A 173 -5.25 -7.35 -6.30
CA VAL A 173 -5.13 -7.38 -7.77
C VAL A 173 -4.63 -8.74 -8.24
N ALA A 174 -5.12 -9.21 -9.39
CA ALA A 174 -4.59 -10.39 -10.07
C ALA A 174 -4.19 -10.07 -11.52
N ILE A 175 -2.97 -10.43 -11.90
CA ILE A 175 -2.46 -10.32 -13.28
C ILE A 175 -2.44 -11.70 -13.92
N VAL A 176 -3.27 -11.93 -14.93
CA VAL A 176 -3.18 -13.14 -15.75
C VAL A 176 -2.33 -12.81 -16.96
N TYR A 177 -1.32 -13.64 -17.22
CA TYR A 177 -0.39 -13.43 -18.33
C TYR A 177 -0.14 -14.71 -19.11
N GLU A 178 0.40 -14.53 -20.31
CA GLU A 178 0.89 -15.59 -21.18
C GLU A 178 2.42 -15.52 -21.21
N ARG A 179 3.03 -16.70 -21.16
CA ARG A 179 4.47 -16.94 -21.25
C ARG A 179 4.92 -17.08 -22.70
N SER A 180 6.23 -17.05 -22.94
CA SER A 180 6.78 -17.19 -24.28
C SER A 180 6.52 -18.57 -24.91
N ASP A 181 6.26 -19.59 -24.09
CA ASP A 181 5.86 -20.94 -24.53
C ASP A 181 4.35 -21.10 -24.75
N GLY A 182 3.56 -20.03 -24.57
CA GLY A 182 2.11 -20.01 -24.72
C GLY A 182 1.32 -20.48 -23.49
N ALA A 183 1.98 -20.95 -22.43
CA ALA A 183 1.29 -21.29 -21.19
C ALA A 183 0.88 -20.03 -20.41
N THR A 184 -0.16 -20.15 -19.58
CA THR A 184 -0.68 -19.02 -18.78
C THR A 184 -0.22 -19.08 -17.32
N GLY A 185 0.10 -17.92 -16.75
CA GLY A 185 0.50 -17.77 -15.36
C GLY A 185 -0.32 -16.72 -14.59
N LEU A 186 -0.21 -16.74 -13.26
CA LEU A 186 -0.92 -15.83 -12.34
C LEU A 186 0.01 -15.02 -11.42
N ILE A 187 -0.12 -13.71 -11.55
CA ILE A 187 0.17 -12.55 -10.69
C ILE A 187 -0.73 -12.30 -9.48
N GLY A 188 -0.71 -13.03 -8.37
CA GLY A 188 -1.50 -12.63 -7.19
C GLY A 188 -0.84 -11.48 -6.44
N ILE A 189 -1.49 -10.32 -6.30
CA ILE A 189 -0.90 -9.11 -5.70
C ILE A 189 -1.69 -8.64 -4.49
N GLU A 190 -1.01 -8.49 -3.36
CA GLU A 190 -1.49 -7.79 -2.16
C GLU A 190 -0.87 -6.41 -2.09
N VAL A 191 -1.70 -5.38 -1.85
CA VAL A 191 -1.25 -3.99 -1.83
C VAL A 191 -1.39 -3.42 -0.42
N LYS A 192 -0.27 -2.96 0.14
CA LYS A 192 -0.26 -2.22 1.41
C LYS A 192 0.11 -0.77 1.16
N TYR A 193 -0.55 0.14 1.86
CA TYR A 193 -0.15 1.53 1.91
C TYR A 193 0.27 1.93 3.32
N SER A 194 -0.71 2.19 4.19
CA SER A 194 -0.51 2.74 5.54
C SER A 194 -0.65 1.68 6.65
N GLU A 195 -1.09 0.50 6.25
CA GLU A 195 -1.17 -0.73 7.01
C GLU A 195 0.20 -1.14 7.56
N ASN A 196 0.22 -1.89 8.67
CA ASN A 196 1.45 -2.33 9.35
C ASN A 196 1.57 -3.86 9.52
N LEU A 197 0.71 -4.62 8.81
CA LEU A 197 0.57 -6.08 8.92
C LEU A 197 0.06 -6.56 10.29
N ALA A 198 -0.36 -5.65 11.18
CA ALA A 198 -0.96 -6.00 12.46
C ALA A 198 -2.48 -5.82 12.46
N GLU A 199 -3.10 -5.64 11.29
CA GLU A 199 -4.54 -5.52 11.14
C GLU A 199 -5.25 -6.76 11.70
N PRO A 200 -6.44 -6.62 12.31
CA PRO A 200 -7.17 -7.75 12.87
C PRO A 200 -7.33 -8.88 11.85
N ALA A 201 -6.79 -10.04 12.20
CA ALA A 201 -6.89 -11.26 11.42
C ALA A 201 -7.76 -12.28 12.20
N PRO A 202 -8.34 -13.29 11.52
CA PRO A 202 -9.01 -14.39 12.22
C PRO A 202 -8.10 -14.97 13.31
N PRO A 203 -8.61 -15.14 14.55
CA PRO A 203 -7.81 -15.64 15.66
C PRO A 203 -7.37 -17.10 15.45
N GLU A 204 -8.14 -17.85 14.67
CA GLU A 204 -7.86 -19.23 14.29
C GLU A 204 -8.03 -19.38 12.77
N LEU A 205 -7.10 -20.12 12.16
CA LEU A 205 -7.17 -20.49 10.76
C LEU A 205 -7.92 -21.81 10.59
N LYS A 206 -8.61 -21.95 9.46
CA LYS A 206 -9.22 -23.24 9.08
C LYS A 206 -8.14 -24.30 8.93
N SER A 207 -8.46 -25.55 9.30
CA SER A 207 -7.56 -26.71 9.16
C SER A 207 -6.99 -26.88 7.75
N ARG A 208 -7.72 -26.44 6.72
CA ARG A 208 -7.27 -26.44 5.32
C ARG A 208 -5.91 -25.77 5.12
N TYR A 209 -5.58 -24.75 5.91
CA TYR A 209 -4.26 -24.11 5.83
C TYR A 209 -3.13 -24.99 6.31
N ASP A 210 -3.37 -25.91 7.24
CA ASP A 210 -2.35 -26.86 7.67
C ASP A 210 -2.11 -27.91 6.58
N ASP A 211 -3.18 -28.44 5.98
CA ASP A 211 -3.09 -29.36 4.84
C ASP A 211 -2.32 -28.72 3.67
N LEU A 212 -2.68 -27.48 3.32
CA LEU A 212 -2.04 -26.73 2.25
C LEU A 212 -0.57 -26.41 2.58
N ALA A 213 -0.27 -25.99 3.80
CA ALA A 213 1.10 -25.69 4.19
C ALA A 213 2.01 -26.92 4.06
N GLN A 214 1.53 -28.10 4.46
CA GLN A 214 2.29 -29.35 4.31
C GLN A 214 2.44 -29.74 2.84
N ALA A 215 1.36 -29.69 2.05
CA ALA A 215 1.38 -30.13 0.66
C ALA A 215 2.07 -29.13 -0.29
N SER A 216 2.19 -27.86 0.08
CA SER A 216 2.73 -26.78 -0.76
C SER A 216 4.23 -26.90 -1.06
N ASP A 217 4.98 -27.52 -0.15
CA ASP A 217 6.43 -27.47 -0.08
C ASP A 217 7.04 -26.04 -0.09
N LEU A 218 6.26 -25.00 0.25
CA LEU A 218 6.73 -23.61 0.26
C LEU A 218 7.61 -23.28 1.48
N PHE A 219 7.36 -23.94 2.61
CA PHE A 219 7.87 -23.52 3.91
C PHE A 219 8.93 -24.47 4.45
N LYS A 220 9.97 -23.93 5.08
CA LYS A 220 10.98 -24.73 5.80
C LYS A 220 10.35 -25.54 6.93
N GLU A 221 9.45 -24.91 7.67
CA GLU A 221 8.68 -25.50 8.75
C GLU A 221 7.19 -25.14 8.55
N PRO A 222 6.42 -25.95 7.81
CA PRO A 222 5.06 -25.59 7.40
C PRO A 222 4.08 -25.40 8.56
N MET A 223 4.35 -26.03 9.71
CA MET A 223 3.54 -25.93 10.94
C MET A 223 4.02 -24.84 11.91
N HIS A 224 5.00 -24.02 11.54
CA HIS A 224 5.52 -23.01 12.46
C HIS A 224 4.42 -22.02 12.88
N ALA A 225 4.24 -21.85 14.20
CA ALA A 225 3.13 -21.08 14.77
C ALA A 225 3.11 -19.62 14.30
N ALA A 226 4.28 -19.03 14.08
CA ALA A 226 4.39 -17.64 13.66
C ALA A 226 3.72 -17.35 12.30
N LEU A 227 3.61 -18.34 11.41
CA LEU A 227 2.88 -18.20 10.13
C LEU A 227 1.36 -18.04 10.32
N ARG A 228 0.81 -18.39 11.50
CA ARG A 228 -0.61 -18.30 11.82
C ARG A 228 -0.99 -17.04 12.57
N ILE A 229 -0.06 -16.10 12.79
CA ILE A 229 -0.33 -14.85 13.50
C ILE A 229 0.24 -13.66 12.74
N ASN A 230 -0.23 -12.46 13.08
CA ASN A 230 0.37 -11.24 12.57
C ASN A 230 1.84 -11.15 13.01
N PRO A 231 2.75 -10.64 12.16
CA PRO A 231 2.47 -9.99 10.87
C PRO A 231 2.42 -10.93 9.65
N MET A 232 2.56 -12.24 9.83
CA MET A 232 2.74 -13.20 8.72
C MET A 232 1.44 -13.80 8.20
N GLN A 233 0.39 -13.86 9.02
CA GLN A 233 -0.81 -14.64 8.71
C GLN A 233 -1.44 -14.28 7.35
N GLN A 234 -1.54 -13.00 7.01
CA GLN A 234 -2.14 -12.59 5.74
C GLN A 234 -1.30 -13.06 4.55
N LEU A 235 0.02 -12.78 4.58
CA LEU A 235 0.95 -13.21 3.53
C LEU A 235 0.95 -14.74 3.37
N PHE A 236 0.92 -15.46 4.49
CA PHE A 236 0.80 -16.91 4.52
C PHE A 236 -0.46 -17.41 3.79
N ARG A 237 -1.62 -16.80 4.06
CA ARG A 237 -2.89 -17.20 3.48
C ARG A 237 -2.97 -16.94 1.97
N GLU A 238 -2.49 -15.78 1.53
CA GLU A 238 -2.50 -15.38 0.12
C GLU A 238 -1.47 -16.15 -0.70
N HIS A 239 -0.29 -16.40 -0.14
CA HIS A 239 0.72 -17.23 -0.81
C HIS A 239 0.22 -18.68 -0.99
N LEU A 240 -0.45 -19.23 0.04
CA LEU A 240 -1.08 -20.55 -0.07
C LEU A 240 -2.26 -20.57 -1.06
N LEU A 241 -2.99 -19.48 -1.23
CA LEU A 241 -4.01 -19.38 -2.28
C LEU A 241 -3.39 -19.46 -3.67
N ALA A 242 -2.27 -18.75 -3.91
CA ALA A 242 -1.53 -18.83 -5.18
C ALA A 242 -1.04 -20.26 -5.45
N GLN A 243 -0.41 -20.89 -4.45
CA GLN A 243 0.05 -22.27 -4.56
C GLN A 243 -1.10 -23.25 -4.82
N ALA A 244 -2.22 -23.11 -4.12
CA ALA A 244 -3.36 -24.00 -4.29
C ALA A 244 -3.93 -23.92 -5.72
N ALA A 245 -4.00 -22.71 -6.30
CA ALA A 245 -4.40 -22.52 -7.69
C ALA A 245 -3.45 -23.22 -8.68
N ARG A 246 -2.13 -23.18 -8.41
CA ARG A 246 -1.13 -23.93 -9.19
C ARG A 246 -1.28 -25.44 -9.06
N MET A 247 -1.48 -25.95 -7.84
CA MET A 247 -1.66 -27.38 -7.58
C MET A 247 -2.94 -27.93 -8.19
N ARG A 248 -4.00 -27.11 -8.28
CA ARG A 248 -5.24 -27.47 -8.98
C ARG A 248 -5.09 -27.54 -10.49
N GLY A 249 -4.03 -26.92 -11.04
CA GLY A 249 -3.77 -26.86 -12.48
C GLY A 249 -4.47 -25.70 -13.18
N ASP A 250 -4.90 -24.66 -12.45
CA ASP A 250 -5.51 -23.46 -13.04
C ASP A 250 -4.52 -22.70 -13.93
N TRP A 251 -3.24 -22.74 -13.55
CA TRP A 251 -2.15 -22.00 -14.17
C TRP A 251 -0.89 -22.85 -14.23
N ALA A 252 -0.06 -22.63 -15.24
CA ALA A 252 1.23 -23.32 -15.39
C ALA A 252 2.28 -22.83 -14.37
N GLU A 253 2.15 -21.59 -13.90
CA GLU A 253 2.90 -21.04 -12.78
C GLU A 253 2.08 -19.95 -12.07
N THR A 254 2.39 -19.70 -10.81
CA THR A 254 1.74 -18.68 -10.00
C THR A 254 2.77 -17.97 -9.15
N HIS A 255 2.53 -16.71 -8.82
CA HIS A 255 3.40 -15.93 -7.97
C HIS A 255 2.54 -15.11 -7.02
N PHE A 256 3.06 -14.85 -5.82
CA PHE A 256 2.47 -13.95 -4.87
C PHE A 256 3.38 -12.74 -4.68
N MET A 257 2.86 -11.56 -4.96
CA MET A 257 3.59 -10.30 -4.86
C MET A 257 2.96 -9.43 -3.76
N LEU A 258 3.80 -9.01 -2.82
CA LEU A 258 3.49 -7.93 -1.91
C LEU A 258 4.00 -6.61 -2.50
N LEU A 259 3.13 -5.62 -2.60
CA LEU A 259 3.45 -4.29 -3.10
C LEU A 259 3.22 -3.24 -1.99
N ALA A 260 4.27 -2.52 -1.59
CA ALA A 260 4.20 -1.56 -0.50
C ALA A 260 5.20 -0.40 -0.64
N PRO A 261 4.99 0.77 -0.02
CA PRO A 261 5.99 1.84 0.01
C PRO A 261 7.31 1.37 0.62
N ARG A 262 8.44 1.77 0.05
CA ARG A 262 9.79 1.50 0.61
C ARG A 262 9.93 1.95 2.05
N HIS A 263 9.36 3.11 2.38
CA HIS A 263 9.44 3.70 3.72
C HIS A 263 8.44 3.12 4.73
N ASN A 264 7.53 2.23 4.32
CA ASN A 264 6.69 1.49 5.26
C ASN A 264 7.48 0.32 5.86
N HIS A 265 8.39 0.64 6.78
CA HIS A 265 9.33 -0.34 7.34
C HIS A 265 8.64 -1.51 8.05
N HIS A 266 7.41 -1.35 8.56
CA HIS A 266 6.69 -2.47 9.18
C HIS A 266 6.35 -3.54 8.15
N VAL A 267 5.84 -3.12 6.99
CA VAL A 267 5.54 -4.03 5.88
C VAL A 267 6.83 -4.63 5.31
N GLN A 268 7.85 -3.80 5.07
CA GLN A 268 9.12 -4.25 4.51
C GLN A 268 9.84 -5.26 5.42
N GLN A 269 9.88 -5.01 6.73
CA GLN A 269 10.45 -5.95 7.69
C GLN A 269 9.60 -7.22 7.83
N GLY A 270 8.26 -7.10 7.77
CA GLY A 270 7.36 -8.24 7.76
C GLY A 270 7.58 -9.14 6.54
N ALA A 271 7.74 -8.56 5.36
CA ALA A 271 8.05 -9.27 4.12
C ALA A 271 9.40 -10.00 4.21
N GLN A 272 10.44 -9.31 4.70
CA GLN A 272 11.76 -9.91 4.91
C GLN A 272 11.71 -11.06 5.93
N LEU A 273 10.97 -10.90 7.02
CA LEU A 273 10.79 -11.94 8.02
C LEU A 273 10.04 -13.14 7.43
N TYR A 274 8.94 -12.91 6.72
CA TYR A 274 8.17 -13.94 6.04
C TYR A 274 9.05 -14.74 5.07
N GLY A 275 9.88 -14.07 4.27
CA GLY A 275 10.85 -14.71 3.37
C GLY A 275 11.82 -15.67 4.08
N LYS A 276 12.15 -15.46 5.35
CA LYS A 276 13.00 -16.39 6.12
C LYS A 276 12.33 -17.73 6.39
N PHE A 277 11.00 -17.81 6.38
CA PHE A 277 10.25 -19.06 6.53
C PHE A 277 10.11 -19.85 5.22
N LEU A 278 10.34 -19.21 4.08
CA LEU A 278 10.21 -19.83 2.77
C LEU A 278 11.44 -20.65 2.41
N LYS A 279 11.23 -21.77 1.72
CA LYS A 279 12.28 -22.45 0.95
C LYS A 279 12.60 -21.64 -0.30
N THR A 280 13.75 -21.90 -0.91
CA THR A 280 13.99 -21.43 -2.28
C THR A 280 12.96 -22.11 -3.20
N PRO A 281 12.13 -21.36 -3.94
CA PRO A 281 11.07 -21.96 -4.74
C PRO A 281 11.67 -22.77 -5.92
N GLY A 282 11.14 -23.98 -6.13
CA GLY A 282 11.35 -24.74 -7.36
C GLY A 282 10.35 -24.32 -8.46
N SER A 283 10.32 -25.06 -9.56
CA SER A 283 9.40 -24.79 -10.68
C SER A 283 7.92 -25.05 -10.37
N ASP A 284 7.63 -25.81 -9.32
CA ASP A 284 6.26 -26.17 -8.91
C ASP A 284 5.73 -25.35 -7.73
N GLN A 285 6.57 -24.46 -7.18
CA GLN A 285 6.22 -23.60 -6.06
C GLN A 285 5.91 -22.19 -6.55
N ALA A 286 4.83 -21.62 -6.00
CA ALA A 286 4.57 -20.21 -6.12
C ALA A 286 5.74 -19.42 -5.53
N SER A 287 6.25 -18.44 -6.28
CA SER A 287 7.31 -17.58 -5.75
C SER A 287 6.71 -16.41 -4.97
N PHE A 288 7.47 -15.90 -4.00
CA PHE A 288 7.13 -14.70 -3.26
C PHE A 288 7.99 -13.52 -3.75
N LEU A 289 7.34 -12.43 -4.15
CA LEU A 289 7.97 -11.17 -4.54
C LEU A 289 7.58 -10.08 -3.54
N ASN A 290 8.54 -9.22 -3.20
CA ASN A 290 8.28 -8.00 -2.44
C ASN A 290 8.79 -6.82 -3.27
N VAL A 291 7.88 -5.95 -3.69
CA VAL A 291 8.14 -4.85 -4.61
C VAL A 291 7.77 -3.53 -3.96
N ASP A 292 8.58 -2.50 -4.18
CA ASP A 292 8.28 -1.14 -3.71
C ASP A 292 7.26 -0.46 -4.62
N LEU A 293 6.31 0.32 -4.07
CA LEU A 293 5.42 1.17 -4.88
C LEU A 293 6.21 2.15 -5.75
N GLU A 294 7.35 2.62 -5.26
CA GLU A 294 8.30 3.45 -5.99
C GLU A 294 8.76 2.77 -7.30
N GLN A 295 9.11 1.47 -7.25
CA GLN A 295 9.52 0.72 -8.45
C GLN A 295 8.38 0.60 -9.45
N PHE A 296 7.14 0.43 -8.99
CA PHE A 296 5.97 0.42 -9.87
C PHE A 296 5.78 1.76 -10.58
N VAL A 297 5.86 2.87 -9.85
CA VAL A 297 5.73 4.22 -10.42
C VAL A 297 6.84 4.50 -11.44
N GLU A 298 8.08 4.13 -11.12
CA GLU A 298 9.21 4.23 -12.04
C GLU A 298 8.96 3.40 -13.30
N ALA A 299 8.57 2.13 -13.16
CA ALA A 299 8.27 1.23 -14.28
C ALA A 299 7.14 1.76 -15.17
N LEU A 300 6.09 2.36 -14.59
CA LEU A 300 5.00 2.98 -15.33
C LEU A 300 5.49 4.17 -16.17
N GLY A 301 6.33 5.02 -15.59
CA GLY A 301 6.93 6.15 -16.30
C GLY A 301 7.87 5.71 -17.42
N TRP A 302 8.72 4.70 -17.19
CA TRP A 302 9.60 4.11 -18.20
C TRP A 302 8.84 3.42 -19.34
N ALA A 303 7.68 2.83 -19.03
CA ALA A 303 6.85 2.17 -20.02
C ALA A 303 6.04 3.15 -20.91
N GLY A 304 6.07 4.45 -20.59
CA GLY A 304 5.50 5.54 -21.41
C GLY A 304 4.34 6.30 -20.76
N ALA A 305 3.82 5.83 -19.62
CA ALA A 305 2.69 6.44 -18.90
C ALA A 305 3.17 7.44 -17.85
N ARG A 306 3.85 8.50 -18.32
CA ARG A 306 4.55 9.47 -17.45
C ARG A 306 3.59 10.30 -16.61
N ASP A 307 2.46 10.72 -17.17
CA ASP A 307 1.50 11.57 -16.46
C ASP A 307 0.82 10.79 -15.33
N GLU A 308 0.45 9.53 -15.57
CA GLU A 308 -0.05 8.62 -14.56
C GLU A 308 0.99 8.35 -13.48
N ALA A 309 2.25 8.11 -13.86
CA ALA A 309 3.35 7.93 -12.92
C ALA A 309 3.54 9.16 -12.01
N TYR A 310 3.54 10.37 -12.57
CA TYR A 310 3.64 11.60 -11.78
C TYR A 310 2.44 11.81 -10.87
N ALA A 311 1.22 11.52 -11.33
CA ALA A 311 0.02 11.65 -10.52
C ALA A 311 0.03 10.67 -9.33
N LEU A 312 0.51 9.43 -9.55
CA LEU A 312 0.69 8.44 -8.49
C LEU A 312 1.79 8.85 -7.50
N PHE A 313 2.93 9.33 -8.02
CA PHE A 313 4.02 9.85 -7.19
C PHE A 313 3.55 11.00 -6.29
N ASP A 314 2.98 12.08 -6.88
CA ASP A 314 2.53 13.26 -6.15
C ASP A 314 1.57 12.89 -5.02
N ARG A 315 0.65 11.97 -5.32
CA ARG A 315 -0.39 11.59 -4.38
C ARG A 315 0.12 10.68 -3.27
N TYR A 316 0.95 9.69 -3.58
CA TYR A 316 1.22 8.59 -2.64
C TYR A 316 2.63 8.57 -2.07
N LEU A 317 3.61 9.13 -2.78
CA LEU A 317 5.05 8.94 -2.52
C LEU A 317 5.85 10.24 -2.46
N ASN A 318 5.24 11.40 -2.72
CA ASN A 318 5.93 12.69 -2.71
C ASN A 318 6.18 13.20 -1.28
N TRP A 319 7.16 12.58 -0.62
CA TRP A 319 7.55 12.88 0.75
C TRP A 319 8.15 14.28 0.93
N GLY A 320 8.62 14.91 -0.16
CA GLY A 320 9.11 16.29 -0.15
C GLY A 320 8.07 17.27 0.41
N ILE A 321 6.79 17.08 0.06
CA ILE A 321 5.68 17.90 0.56
C ILE A 321 5.55 17.82 2.08
N VAL A 322 5.71 16.61 2.64
CA VAL A 322 5.64 16.41 4.10
C VAL A 322 6.86 17.00 4.78
N ILE A 323 8.05 16.80 4.21
CA ILE A 323 9.31 17.34 4.76
C ILE A 323 9.27 18.86 4.78
N ASP A 324 8.89 19.49 3.67
CA ASP A 324 8.78 20.95 3.56
C ASP A 324 7.78 21.52 4.57
N ALA A 325 6.64 20.83 4.79
CA ALA A 325 5.65 21.22 5.78
C ALA A 325 6.18 21.11 7.22
N VAL A 326 6.93 20.05 7.52
CA VAL A 326 7.58 19.87 8.83
C VAL A 326 8.61 20.98 9.05
N GLU A 327 9.47 21.24 8.07
CA GLU A 327 10.49 22.29 8.15
C GLU A 327 9.88 23.69 8.30
N ALA A 328 8.78 23.98 7.59
CA ALA A 328 8.05 25.23 7.76
C ALA A 328 7.44 25.36 9.17
N CYS A 329 6.88 24.27 9.71
CA CYS A 329 6.34 24.23 11.07
C CYS A 329 7.42 24.41 12.14
N LEU A 330 8.65 23.95 11.90
CA LEU A 330 9.78 24.16 12.81
C LEU A 330 10.26 25.61 12.76
N ARG A 331 10.39 26.19 11.56
CA ARG A 331 10.79 27.60 11.38
C ARG A 331 9.84 28.56 12.06
N SER A 332 8.52 28.36 11.93
CA SER A 332 7.54 29.25 12.56
C SER A 332 7.65 29.31 14.09
N LYS A 333 8.19 28.25 14.72
CA LYS A 333 8.44 28.24 16.18
C LYS A 333 9.71 28.97 16.59
N MET A 334 10.68 29.11 15.69
CA MET A 334 11.90 29.86 15.97
C MET A 334 11.60 31.36 16.08
N ASP A 335 10.67 31.85 15.26
CA ASP A 335 10.28 33.26 15.23
C ASP A 335 9.61 33.72 16.54
N ASP A 336 9.00 32.79 17.29
CA ASP A 336 8.38 33.05 18.60
C ASP A 336 9.39 33.07 19.77
N TRP A 337 10.65 32.68 19.55
CA TRP A 337 11.65 32.56 20.60
C TRP A 337 12.55 33.79 20.70
N HIS A 338 12.30 34.64 21.70
CA HIS A 338 13.16 35.77 22.04
C HIS A 338 14.02 35.45 23.27
N ILE A 339 15.34 35.51 23.11
CA ILE A 339 16.28 35.51 24.24
C ILE A 339 16.45 36.97 24.66
N ALA A 340 15.96 37.32 25.85
CA ALA A 340 16.22 38.63 26.42
C ALA A 340 17.74 38.86 26.51
N PRO A 341 18.27 40.01 26.06
CA PRO A 341 19.69 40.28 26.18
C PRO A 341 20.07 40.22 27.66
N PRO A 342 21.21 39.61 28.02
CA PRO A 342 21.66 39.59 29.41
C PRO A 342 21.85 41.04 29.87
N THR A 343 21.41 41.34 31.09
CA THR A 343 21.74 42.62 31.74
C THR A 343 23.27 42.71 31.81
N ALA A 344 23.87 43.66 31.10
CA ALA A 344 25.32 43.79 31.04
C ALA A 344 25.87 43.97 32.47
N PRO A 345 26.75 43.10 32.98
CA PRO A 345 27.42 43.37 34.23
C PRO A 345 28.30 44.60 34.02
N LEU A 346 28.17 45.60 34.91
CA LEU A 346 28.94 46.85 34.91
C LEU A 346 30.46 46.64 34.81
N SER A 347 30.96 45.42 35.11
CA SER A 347 32.37 45.05 35.04
C SER A 347 32.89 44.69 33.64
N LEU A 348 32.03 44.42 32.64
CA LEU A 348 32.48 44.10 31.28
C LEU A 348 32.72 45.33 30.39
N ILE A 349 32.36 46.54 30.85
CA ILE A 349 32.60 47.80 30.13
C ILE A 349 33.96 48.43 30.51
N GLY A 350 34.60 47.94 31.58
CA GLY A 350 35.89 48.44 32.05
C GLY A 350 37.11 47.77 31.42
N LYS A 351 37.27 47.81 30.09
CA LYS A 351 38.56 47.58 29.39
C LYS A 351 38.49 47.84 27.86
N ALA A 352 37.78 48.88 27.46
CA ALA A 352 37.92 49.45 26.12
C ALA A 352 38.09 50.97 26.25
N ALA A 353 39.29 51.37 26.68
CA ALA A 353 39.83 52.73 26.57
C ALA A 353 41.31 52.60 26.20
#